data_AF-B9KBG2-F1
#
_entry.id   AF-B9KBG2-F1
#
_cell.length_a   1.000
_cell.length_b   1.000
_cell.length_c   1.000
_cell.angle_alpha   90.00
_cell.angle_beta   90.00
_cell.angle_gamma   90.00
#
_symmetry.space_group_name_H-M   'P 1'
#
loop_
_entity.id
_entity.type
_entity.pdbx_description
1 polymer ?
#
loop_
_entity_poly.entity_id
_entity_poly.type
_entity_poly.pdbx_seq_one_letter_code
_entity_poly.pdbx_strand_id
1 'polypeptide(L)'
;MSFLDYLVVLSTLGTVVFSWTYLLLGRENGQRELDREEIEERIMELMGKFRYMSANRLELLERKTQEIRRLIAEANTAMSKLMVKMSEMERLELSKVEITEEKTVREEQKTQKEPEDDTEKDAGIEKKIVSMYDRGFSEIDIAKKLGVTVGEVRLILQLFKRNVG
;
A
#
# COMPACT_ATOMS: atom_id res chain seq x y z
N MET A 1 70.03 -12.64 64.47
CA MET A 1 69.52 -12.71 63.08
C MET A 1 70.20 -11.60 62.32
N SER A 2 71.03 -11.94 61.33
CA SER A 2 71.83 -10.98 60.59
C SER A 2 70.96 -10.21 59.59
N PHE A 3 71.40 -9.02 59.18
CA PHE A 3 70.75 -8.21 58.14
C PHE A 3 70.51 -9.01 56.83
N LEU A 4 71.42 -9.93 56.52
CA LEU A 4 71.32 -10.82 55.36
C LEU A 4 70.12 -11.78 55.45
N ASP A 5 69.79 -12.28 56.65
CA ASP A 5 68.66 -13.20 56.84
C ASP A 5 67.33 -12.49 56.56
N TYR A 6 67.20 -11.24 57.00
CA TYR A 6 66.03 -10.40 56.70
C TYR A 6 65.89 -10.10 55.21
N LEU A 7 67.02 -9.90 54.51
CA LEU A 7 67.02 -9.65 53.07
C LEU A 7 66.55 -10.89 52.29
N VAL A 8 67.00 -12.08 52.68
CA VAL A 8 66.56 -13.35 52.08
C VAL A 8 65.07 -13.59 52.32
N VAL A 9 64.59 -13.40 53.55
CA VAL A 9 63.16 -13.55 53.88
C VAL A 9 62.31 -12.55 53.09
N LEU A 10 62.72 -11.29 52.97
CA LEU A 10 62.00 -10.28 52.18
C LEU A 10 61.92 -10.66 50.68
N SER A 11 63.00 -11.21 50.13
CA SER A 11 63.03 -11.68 48.73
C SER A 11 62.04 -12.83 48.50
N THR A 12 62.04 -13.83 49.37
CA THR A 12 61.09 -14.96 49.27
C THR A 12 59.64 -14.50 49.44
N LEU A 13 59.36 -13.62 50.40
CA LEU A 13 58.03 -13.04 50.61
C LEU A 13 57.57 -12.25 49.36
N GLY A 14 58.47 -11.46 48.78
CA GLY A 14 58.21 -10.70 47.55
C GLY A 14 57.85 -11.59 46.37
N THR A 15 58.56 -12.71 46.18
CA THR A 15 58.25 -13.66 45.10
C THR A 15 56.89 -14.34 45.28
N VAL A 16 56.52 -14.67 46.52
CA VAL A 16 55.22 -15.28 46.83
C VAL A 16 54.09 -14.28 46.58
N VAL A 17 54.24 -13.04 47.04
CA VAL A 17 53.27 -11.97 46.80
C VAL A 17 53.12 -11.70 45.30
N PHE A 18 54.23 -11.61 44.56
CA PHE A 18 54.21 -11.40 43.12
C PHE A 18 53.56 -12.54 42.34
N SER A 19 53.80 -13.80 42.75
CA SER A 19 53.14 -14.96 42.15
C SER A 19 51.64 -14.95 42.41
N TRP A 20 51.22 -14.57 43.62
CA TRP A 20 49.81 -14.41 43.96
C TRP A 20 49.12 -13.27 43.20
N THR A 21 49.76 -12.12 43.06
CA THR A 21 49.19 -11.00 42.30
C THR A 21 49.06 -11.34 40.82
N TYR A 22 50.05 -12.03 40.24
CA TYR A 22 49.99 -12.50 38.87
C TYR A 22 48.85 -13.50 38.64
N LEU A 23 48.66 -14.45 39.56
CA LEU A 23 47.59 -15.44 39.48
C LEU A 23 46.20 -14.81 39.62
N LEU A 24 46.04 -13.85 40.53
CA LEU A 24 44.77 -13.14 40.72
C LEU A 24 44.37 -12.35 39.47
N LEU A 25 45.35 -11.65 38.87
CA LEU A 25 45.14 -10.85 37.66
C LEU A 25 44.90 -11.74 36.42
N GLY A 26 45.64 -12.85 36.31
CA GLY A 26 45.48 -13.82 35.22
C GLY A 26 44.15 -14.57 35.25
N ARG A 27 43.59 -14.83 36.44
CA ARG A 27 42.30 -15.53 36.59
C ARG A 27 41.12 -14.72 36.07
N GLU A 28 41.10 -13.41 36.35
CA GLU A 28 40.03 -12.53 35.91
C GLU A 28 40.13 -12.20 34.41
N ASN A 29 41.35 -12.03 33.89
CA ASN A 29 41.55 -11.82 32.45
C ASN A 29 41.25 -13.06 31.62
N GLY A 30 41.66 -14.26 32.04
CA GLY A 30 41.41 -15.49 31.29
C GLY A 30 39.92 -15.82 31.15
N GLN A 31 39.11 -15.57 32.18
CA GLN A 31 37.65 -15.73 32.07
C GLN A 31 37.02 -14.68 31.15
N ARG A 32 37.51 -13.44 31.16
CA ARG A 32 37.04 -12.39 30.25
C ARG A 32 37.43 -12.62 28.79
N GLU A 33 38.60 -13.19 28.52
CA GLU A 33 39.02 -13.54 27.17
C GLU A 33 38.18 -14.67 26.58
N LEU A 34 37.89 -15.71 27.37
CA LEU A 34 36.99 -16.81 26.97
C LEU A 34 35.56 -16.32 26.67
N ASP A 35 34.98 -15.49 27.56
CA ASP A 35 33.66 -14.87 27.32
C ASP A 35 33.68 -14.00 26.04
N ARG A 36 34.78 -13.30 25.77
CA ARG A 36 34.92 -12.46 24.57
C ARG A 36 34.99 -13.29 23.29
N GLU A 37 35.71 -14.42 23.30
CA GLU A 37 35.77 -15.35 22.17
C GLU A 37 34.41 -15.99 21.90
N GLU A 38 33.68 -16.42 22.93
CA GLU A 38 32.32 -16.97 22.78
C GLU A 38 31.34 -15.93 22.22
N ILE A 39 31.44 -14.68 22.68
CA ILE A 39 30.65 -13.56 22.14
C ILE A 39 31.03 -13.28 20.69
N GLU A 40 32.31 -13.32 20.34
CA GLU A 40 32.79 -13.11 18.96
C GLU A 40 32.31 -14.21 18.01
N GLU A 41 32.36 -15.47 18.43
CA GLU A 41 31.83 -16.61 17.69
C GLU A 41 30.32 -16.47 17.46
N ARG A 42 29.58 -16.09 18.51
CA ARG A 42 28.14 -15.83 18.41
C ARG A 42 27.83 -14.66 17.49
N ILE A 43 28.61 -13.58 17.53
CA ILE A 43 28.48 -12.45 16.60
C ILE A 43 28.74 -12.93 15.17
N MET A 44 29.74 -13.77 14.94
CA MET A 44 30.05 -14.32 13.62
C MET A 44 28.90 -15.21 13.11
N GLU A 45 28.33 -16.05 13.97
CA GLU A 45 27.17 -16.88 13.64
C GLU A 45 25.93 -16.02 13.31
N LEU A 46 25.65 -14.99 14.12
CA LEU A 46 24.56 -14.05 13.87
C LEU A 46 24.78 -13.27 12.57
N MET A 47 26.01 -12.88 12.27
CA MET A 47 26.36 -12.18 11.04
C MET A 47 26.12 -13.09 9.82
N GLY A 48 26.47 -14.37 9.92
CA GLY A 48 26.17 -15.38 8.90
C GLY A 48 24.67 -15.55 8.67
N LYS A 49 23.90 -15.74 9.75
CA LYS A 49 22.43 -15.85 9.70
C LYS A 49 21.78 -14.59 9.15
N PHE A 50 22.25 -13.41 9.56
CA PHE A 50 21.75 -12.13 9.08
C PHE A 50 22.05 -11.92 7.60
N ARG A 51 23.25 -12.25 7.14
CA ARG A 51 23.64 -12.14 5.73
C ARG A 51 22.80 -13.07 4.86
N TYR A 52 22.60 -14.31 5.29
CA TYR A 52 21.73 -15.26 4.59
C TYR A 52 20.27 -14.80 4.57
N MET A 53 19.72 -14.41 5.72
CA MET A 53 18.35 -13.91 5.82
C MET A 53 18.13 -12.65 4.97
N SER A 54 19.10 -11.73 5.00
CA SER A 54 19.03 -10.46 4.25
C SER A 54 19.09 -10.71 2.76
N ALA A 55 19.96 -11.60 2.28
CA ALA A 55 20.02 -11.95 0.87
C ALA A 55 18.69 -12.52 0.37
N ASN A 56 18.10 -13.47 1.10
CA ASN A 56 16.80 -14.07 0.74
C ASN A 56 15.66 -13.04 0.78
N ARG A 57 15.63 -12.18 1.80
CA ARG A 57 14.63 -11.11 1.89
C ARG A 57 14.80 -10.08 0.79
N LEU A 58 16.03 -9.73 0.43
CA LEU A 58 16.34 -8.81 -0.66
C LEU A 58 15.83 -9.37 -1.99
N GLU A 59 16.15 -10.63 -2.30
CA GLU A 59 15.69 -11.32 -3.51
C GLU A 59 14.16 -11.37 -3.57
N LEU A 60 13.50 -11.71 -2.46
CA LEU A 60 12.03 -11.74 -2.40
C LEU A 60 11.42 -10.35 -2.60
N LEU A 61 12.04 -9.30 -2.05
CA LEU A 61 11.58 -7.92 -2.20
C LEU A 61 11.77 -7.44 -3.64
N GLU A 62 12.87 -7.83 -4.29
CA GLU A 62 13.12 -7.56 -5.70
C GLU A 62 12.08 -8.25 -6.60
N ARG A 63 11.76 -9.53 -6.34
CA ARG A 63 10.68 -10.24 -7.05
C ARG A 63 9.33 -9.56 -6.87
N LYS A 64 8.95 -9.20 -5.64
CA LYS A 64 7.69 -8.47 -5.38
C LYS A 64 7.64 -7.13 -6.11
N THR A 65 8.78 -6.43 -6.19
CA THR A 65 8.87 -5.16 -6.90
C THR A 65 8.72 -5.36 -8.41
N GLN A 66 9.28 -6.43 -8.97
CA GLN A 66 9.08 -6.80 -10.37
C GLN A 66 7.63 -7.16 -10.68
N GLU A 67 6.97 -7.95 -9.82
CA GLU A 67 5.55 -8.27 -9.97
C GLU A 67 4.66 -7.02 -9.94
N ILE A 68 4.90 -6.10 -9.00
CA ILE A 68 4.17 -4.82 -8.94
C ILE A 68 4.37 -4.03 -10.23
N ARG A 69 5.61 -3.93 -10.74
CA ARG A 69 5.88 -3.23 -12.01
C ARG A 69 5.14 -3.88 -13.18
N ARG A 70 5.07 -5.21 -13.22
CA ARG A 70 4.32 -5.96 -14.24
C ARG A 70 2.82 -5.68 -14.16
N LEU A 71 2.23 -5.73 -12.96
CA LEU A 71 0.82 -5.43 -12.75
C LEU A 71 0.47 -3.98 -13.14
N ILE A 72 1.35 -3.03 -12.85
CA ILE A 72 1.20 -1.63 -13.29
C ILE A 72 1.21 -1.55 -14.83
N ALA A 73 2.12 -2.26 -15.50
CA ALA A 73 2.17 -2.29 -16.95
C ALA A 73 0.90 -2.92 -17.55
N GLU A 74 0.44 -4.04 -17.00
CA GLU A 74 -0.81 -4.69 -17.41
C GLU A 74 -2.01 -3.77 -17.22
N ALA A 75 -2.13 -3.10 -16.07
CA ALA A 75 -3.17 -2.11 -15.79
C ALA A 75 -3.14 -0.94 -16.80
N ASN A 76 -1.95 -0.40 -17.10
CA ASN A 76 -1.79 0.66 -18.10
C ASN A 76 -2.23 0.18 -19.49
N THR A 77 -1.85 -1.03 -19.91
CA THR A 77 -2.30 -1.56 -21.21
C THR A 77 -3.81 -1.77 -21.27
N ALA A 78 -4.43 -2.23 -20.19
CA ALA A 78 -5.88 -2.36 -20.09
C ALA A 78 -6.57 -1.00 -20.18
N MET A 79 -6.04 0.01 -19.48
CA MET A 79 -6.54 1.38 -19.53
C MET A 79 -6.40 1.99 -20.92
N SER A 80 -5.26 1.80 -21.60
CA SER A 80 -5.10 2.24 -23.00
C SER A 80 -6.09 1.55 -23.93
N LYS A 81 -6.34 0.24 -23.79
CA LYS A 81 -7.35 -0.47 -24.58
C LYS A 81 -8.75 0.07 -24.32
N LEU A 82 -9.09 0.34 -23.06
CA LEU A 82 -10.38 0.90 -22.68
C LEU A 82 -10.56 2.30 -23.28
N MET A 83 -9.53 3.14 -23.22
CA MET A 83 -9.54 4.49 -23.78
C MET A 83 -9.72 4.46 -25.30
N VAL A 84 -9.06 3.55 -26.01
CA VAL A 84 -9.28 3.35 -27.45
C VAL A 84 -10.70 2.92 -27.73
N LYS A 85 -11.25 1.95 -26.97
CA LYS A 85 -12.64 1.50 -27.14
C LYS A 85 -13.66 2.61 -26.84
N MET A 86 -13.39 3.44 -25.84
CA MET A 86 -14.20 4.60 -25.51
C MET A 86 -14.19 5.63 -26.64
N SER A 87 -13.01 5.93 -27.20
CA SER A 87 -12.88 6.84 -28.35
C SER A 87 -13.51 6.27 -29.63
N GLU A 88 -13.43 4.95 -29.87
CA GLU A 88 -14.14 4.27 -30.97
C GLU A 88 -15.66 4.37 -30.80
N MET A 89 -16.18 4.18 -29.58
CA MET A 89 -17.62 4.35 -29.30
C MET A 89 -18.07 5.79 -29.50
N GLU A 90 -17.30 6.77 -29.03
CA GLU A 90 -17.58 8.19 -29.22
C GLU A 90 -17.60 8.57 -30.71
N ARG A 91 -16.65 8.05 -31.51
CA ARG A 91 -16.66 8.22 -32.96
C ARG A 91 -17.87 7.56 -33.64
N LEU A 92 -18.31 6.40 -33.16
CA LEU A 92 -19.49 5.71 -33.69
C LEU A 92 -20.79 6.44 -33.33
N GLU A 93 -20.86 7.05 -32.15
CA GLU A 93 -21.97 7.92 -31.74
C GLU A 93 -22.03 9.16 -32.65
N LEU A 94 -20.90 9.84 -32.87
CA LEU A 94 -20.81 10.99 -33.78
C LEU A 94 -21.18 10.62 -35.24
N SER A 95 -20.72 9.45 -35.72
CA SER A 95 -21.08 8.95 -37.05
C SER A 95 -22.56 8.56 -37.17
N LYS A 96 -23.20 8.09 -36.09
CA LYS A 96 -24.65 7.82 -36.06
C LYS A 96 -25.48 9.11 -36.08
N VAL A 97 -24.99 10.18 -35.45
CA VAL A 97 -25.62 11.50 -35.50
C VAL A 97 -25.56 12.06 -36.93
N GLU A 98 -24.42 11.96 -37.62
CA GLU A 98 -24.30 12.40 -39.03
C GLU A 98 -25.22 11.61 -39.99
N ILE A 99 -25.40 10.30 -39.81
CA ILE A 99 -26.33 9.49 -40.62
C ILE A 99 -27.82 9.80 -40.29
N THR A 100 -28.09 10.27 -39.08
CA THR A 100 -29.44 10.68 -38.66
C THR A 100 -29.76 12.08 -39.20
N GLU A 101 -28.78 12.98 -39.27
CA GLU A 101 -28.90 14.31 -39.88
C GLU A 101 -29.11 14.24 -41.40
N GLU A 102 -28.42 13.35 -42.14
CA GLU A 102 -28.66 13.20 -43.58
C GLU A 102 -30.04 12.61 -43.93
N LYS A 103 -30.66 11.83 -43.02
CA LYS A 103 -32.02 11.32 -43.22
C LYS A 103 -33.13 12.28 -42.76
N THR A 104 -32.85 13.19 -41.85
CA THR A 104 -33.85 14.18 -41.37
C THR A 104 -33.97 15.41 -42.26
N VAL A 105 -32.96 15.73 -43.10
CA VAL A 105 -33.02 16.88 -44.01
C VAL A 105 -34.09 16.73 -45.12
N ARG A 106 -34.64 15.53 -45.37
CA ARG A 106 -35.68 15.35 -46.41
C ARG A 106 -37.13 15.43 -45.91
N GLU A 107 -37.39 15.39 -44.60
CA GLU A 107 -38.78 15.32 -44.10
C GLU A 107 -39.27 16.49 -43.24
N GLU A 108 -38.42 17.44 -42.83
CA GLU A 108 -38.85 18.50 -41.91
C GLU A 108 -38.91 19.91 -42.54
N GLN A 109 -39.58 20.03 -43.69
CA GLN A 109 -40.32 21.26 -44.02
C GLN A 109 -41.71 21.23 -43.35
N LYS A 110 -41.74 21.25 -42.02
CA LYS A 110 -42.85 21.77 -41.20
C LYS A 110 -42.57 21.50 -39.73
N THR A 111 -42.26 22.57 -39.01
CA THR A 111 -42.81 22.97 -37.71
C THR A 111 -41.69 23.55 -36.84
N GLN A 112 -41.78 24.87 -36.67
CA GLN A 112 -41.01 25.63 -35.68
C GLN A 112 -41.35 25.18 -34.26
N LYS A 113 -40.34 24.90 -33.43
CA LYS A 113 -40.12 25.53 -32.11
C LYS A 113 -38.77 25.14 -31.51
N GLU A 114 -38.21 26.10 -30.80
CA GLU A 114 -36.87 26.24 -30.18
C GLU A 114 -36.56 25.23 -29.05
N PRO A 115 -35.30 25.21 -28.53
CA PRO A 115 -34.64 24.04 -27.96
C PRO A 115 -34.86 23.85 -26.45
N GLU A 116 -34.94 22.60 -25.98
CA GLU A 116 -34.92 22.20 -24.56
C GLU A 116 -33.79 21.17 -24.42
N ASP A 117 -32.61 21.55 -23.92
CA ASP A 117 -32.23 21.59 -22.50
C ASP A 117 -32.26 20.21 -21.82
N ASP A 118 -31.12 19.50 -21.89
CA ASP A 118 -30.93 18.19 -21.25
C ASP A 118 -30.79 18.27 -19.72
N THR A 119 -30.92 19.44 -19.09
CA THR A 119 -30.85 19.59 -17.63
C THR A 119 -32.14 19.24 -16.88
N GLU A 120 -33.30 19.15 -17.56
CA GLU A 120 -34.58 18.85 -16.89
C GLU A 120 -34.80 17.36 -16.57
N LYS A 121 -34.09 16.44 -17.24
CA LYS A 121 -34.28 14.99 -17.04
C LYS A 121 -33.68 14.49 -15.72
N ASP A 122 -32.54 15.03 -15.29
CA ASP A 122 -31.86 14.60 -14.07
C ASP A 122 -32.62 14.99 -12.79
N ALA A 123 -33.20 16.21 -12.75
CA ALA A 123 -34.01 16.65 -11.62
C ALA A 123 -35.28 15.80 -11.41
N GLY A 124 -35.81 15.18 -12.48
CA GLY A 124 -36.94 14.27 -12.41
C GLY A 124 -36.57 12.90 -11.82
N ILE A 125 -35.34 12.43 -12.05
CA ILE A 125 -34.86 11.13 -11.58
C ILE A 125 -34.59 11.19 -10.06
N GLU A 126 -34.00 12.28 -9.57
CA GLU A 126 -33.73 12.49 -8.14
C GLU A 126 -35.01 12.46 -7.29
N LYS A 127 -36.04 13.22 -7.68
CA LYS A 127 -37.34 13.23 -6.99
C LYS A 127 -38.00 11.85 -7.00
N LYS A 128 -37.81 11.09 -8.09
CA LYS A 128 -38.35 9.74 -8.24
C LYS A 128 -37.61 8.74 -7.33
N ILE A 129 -36.30 8.85 -7.19
CA ILE A 129 -35.49 8.06 -6.24
C ILE A 129 -35.97 8.27 -4.80
N VAL A 130 -36.13 9.53 -4.39
CA VAL A 130 -36.60 9.88 -3.04
C VAL A 130 -38.00 9.33 -2.79
N SER A 131 -38.94 9.51 -3.74
CA SER A 131 -40.31 8.99 -3.60
C SER A 131 -40.41 7.47 -3.48
N MET A 132 -39.48 6.72 -4.08
CA MET A 132 -39.43 5.27 -3.94
C MET A 132 -38.82 4.85 -2.61
N TYR A 133 -37.82 5.58 -2.11
CA TYR A 133 -37.26 5.34 -0.79
C TYR A 133 -38.29 5.57 0.33
N ASP A 134 -39.07 6.65 0.24
CA ASP A 134 -40.14 6.95 1.21
C ASP A 134 -41.27 5.89 1.20
N ARG A 135 -41.46 5.21 0.06
CA ARG A 135 -42.38 4.07 -0.07
C ARG A 135 -41.81 2.76 0.48
N GLY A 136 -40.60 2.77 1.04
CA GLY A 136 -39.96 1.62 1.68
C GLY A 136 -39.17 0.70 0.73
N PHE A 137 -38.88 1.13 -0.50
CA PHE A 137 -38.04 0.35 -1.41
C PHE A 137 -36.56 0.40 -0.99
N SER A 138 -35.86 -0.72 -1.14
CA SER A 138 -34.43 -0.79 -0.82
C SER A 138 -33.58 -0.05 -1.87
N GLU A 139 -32.39 0.43 -1.49
CA GLU A 139 -31.43 1.10 -2.40
C GLU A 139 -31.15 0.25 -3.67
N ILE A 140 -31.15 -1.07 -3.52
CA ILE A 140 -30.88 -2.05 -4.58
C ILE A 140 -32.07 -2.14 -5.55
N ASP A 141 -33.29 -2.12 -5.03
CA ASP A 141 -34.51 -2.20 -5.84
C ASP A 141 -34.74 -0.91 -6.63
N ILE A 142 -34.42 0.24 -6.03
CA ILE A 142 -34.48 1.55 -6.68
C ILE A 142 -33.47 1.62 -7.83
N ALA A 143 -32.22 1.23 -7.58
CA ALA A 143 -31.16 1.14 -8.58
C ALA A 143 -31.58 0.25 -9.76
N LYS A 144 -32.11 -0.94 -9.47
CA LYS A 144 -32.56 -1.89 -10.50
C LYS A 144 -33.75 -1.38 -11.33
N LYS A 145 -34.66 -0.62 -10.70
CA LYS A 145 -35.88 -0.12 -11.36
C LYS A 145 -35.65 1.16 -12.16
N LEU A 146 -34.67 1.98 -11.76
CA LEU A 146 -34.32 3.22 -12.43
C LEU A 146 -33.11 3.09 -13.37
N GLY A 147 -32.42 1.95 -13.35
CA GLY A 147 -31.23 1.72 -14.17
C GLY A 147 -30.01 2.51 -13.71
N VAL A 148 -30.02 2.95 -12.45
CA VAL A 148 -29.00 3.80 -11.81
C VAL A 148 -28.12 2.93 -10.90
N THR A 149 -26.87 3.31 -10.66
CA THR A 149 -26.00 2.53 -9.75
C THR A 149 -26.41 2.70 -8.29
N VAL A 150 -26.17 1.67 -7.47
CA VAL A 150 -26.47 1.72 -6.02
C VAL A 150 -25.73 2.88 -5.32
N GLY A 151 -24.55 3.24 -5.83
CA GLY A 151 -23.76 4.38 -5.33
C GLY A 151 -24.42 5.73 -5.62
N GLU A 152 -24.95 5.93 -6.83
CA GLU A 152 -25.67 7.15 -7.21
C GLU A 152 -26.96 7.31 -6.41
N VAL A 153 -27.73 6.23 -6.24
CA VAL A 153 -28.94 6.24 -5.40
C VAL A 153 -28.60 6.64 -3.96
N ARG A 154 -27.53 6.09 -3.39
CA ARG A 154 -27.06 6.44 -2.04
C ARG A 154 -26.61 7.89 -1.94
N LEU A 155 -25.89 8.40 -2.94
CA LEU A 155 -25.41 9.77 -2.98
C LEU A 155 -26.58 10.76 -3.02
N ILE A 156 -27.59 10.50 -3.85
CA ILE A 156 -28.79 11.34 -3.97
C ILE A 156 -29.58 11.34 -2.64
N LEU A 157 -29.74 10.18 -2.00
CA LEU A 157 -30.38 10.10 -0.69
C LEU A 157 -29.61 10.84 0.40
N GLN A 158 -28.27 10.81 0.38
CA GLN A 158 -27.43 11.55 1.32
C GLN A 158 -27.50 13.07 1.09
N LEU A 159 -27.49 13.51 -0.17
CA LEU A 159 -27.64 14.91 -0.54
C LEU A 159 -29.01 15.44 -0.12
N PHE A 160 -30.08 14.67 -0.32
CA PHE A 160 -31.43 15.05 0.08
C PHE A 160 -31.57 15.15 1.61
N LYS A 161 -31.05 14.17 2.38
CA LYS A 161 -31.06 14.24 3.85
C LYS A 161 -30.34 15.48 4.41
N ARG A 162 -29.28 15.94 3.72
CA ARG A 162 -28.54 17.15 4.10
C ARG A 162 -29.25 18.44 3.71
N ASN A 163 -30.12 18.42 2.70
CA ASN A 163 -30.83 19.59 2.20
C ASN A 163 -32.18 19.83 2.90
N VAL A 164 -32.66 18.87 3.71
CA VAL A 164 -33.92 18.94 4.47
C VAL A 164 -33.69 19.23 5.97
N GLY A 165 -32.44 19.49 6.38
CA GLY A 165 -32.07 19.97 7.71
C GLY A 165 -31.60 21.42 7.65
#